data_AF-A0A1S3N5N4-F1
#
_entry.id   AF-A0A1S3N5N4-F1
#
_cell.length_a   1.000
_cell.length_b   1.000
_cell.length_c   1.000
_cell.angle_alpha   90.00
_cell.angle_beta   90.00
_cell.angle_gamma   90.00
#
_symmetry.space_group_name_H-M   'P 1'
#
loop_
_entity.id
_entity.type
_entity.pdbx_description
1 polymer ?
#
loop_
_entity_poly.entity_id
_entity_poly.type
_entity_poly.pdbx_seq_one_letter_code
_entity_poly.pdbx_strand_id
1 'polypeptide(L)'
;LYPQWDYRDSFFNLTVKEVLFLDWMTTRCPGAQFIFKGDDDVFVNTLRILAFLKGLSGPRARDLFVGDVITNAGPNRNKKVKYFIPESLFVGKYPPYAGGGGYLYSGDLAKRLHGASQHVPLYPIDDVYTGMCLRKLGLGPEKHKGFKTFDIEEKYRKNPCAYKGLMLVHSRTPQEMIQIWTWLNDPNLTCQ
;
A
#
# COMPACT_ATOMS: atom_id res chain seq x y z
N LEU A 1 -12.10 8.54 18.56
CA LEU A 1 -13.01 7.55 17.94
C LEU A 1 -12.24 6.88 16.81
N TYR A 2 -12.06 5.57 16.87
CA TYR A 2 -11.45 4.80 15.78
C TYR A 2 -12.48 4.57 14.67
N PRO A 3 -12.12 4.64 13.38
CA PRO A 3 -13.04 4.30 12.31
C PRO A 3 -13.45 2.82 12.43
N GLN A 4 -14.75 2.56 12.56
CA GLN A 4 -15.32 1.22 12.59
C GLN A 4 -16.60 1.23 11.76
N TRP A 5 -16.79 0.21 10.94
CA TRP A 5 -17.96 0.03 10.09
C TRP A 5 -18.59 -1.33 10.37
N ASP A 6 -19.91 -1.40 10.17
CA ASP A 6 -20.68 -2.63 10.36
C ASP A 6 -20.62 -3.51 9.09
N TYR A 7 -19.53 -4.25 8.94
CA TYR A 7 -19.39 -5.31 7.94
C TYR A 7 -18.53 -6.45 8.49
N ARG A 8 -18.65 -7.64 7.91
CA ARG A 8 -17.82 -8.79 8.30
C ARG A 8 -16.39 -8.59 7.82
N ASP A 9 -15.47 -8.27 8.73
CA ASP A 9 -14.06 -8.16 8.39
C ASP A 9 -13.48 -9.54 8.04
N SER A 10 -13.02 -9.67 6.81
CA SER A 10 -12.45 -10.91 6.26
C SER A 10 -11.62 -10.57 5.03
N PHE A 11 -10.72 -11.48 4.65
CA PHE A 11 -9.80 -11.23 3.53
C PHE A 11 -10.49 -10.80 2.22
N PHE A 12 -11.57 -11.48 1.82
CA PHE A 12 -12.30 -11.12 0.60
C PHE A 12 -13.18 -9.87 0.73
N ASN A 13 -13.36 -9.35 1.95
CA ASN A 13 -14.03 -8.08 2.21
C ASN A 13 -13.06 -6.92 2.44
N LEU A 14 -11.75 -7.12 2.26
CA LEU A 14 -10.78 -6.00 2.34
C LEU A 14 -11.08 -4.92 1.31
N THR A 15 -11.65 -5.28 0.15
CA THR A 15 -12.10 -4.30 -0.83
C THR A 15 -13.25 -3.45 -0.34
N VAL A 16 -14.14 -4.00 0.50
CA VAL A 16 -15.18 -3.21 1.17
C VAL A 16 -14.53 -2.23 2.14
N LYS A 17 -13.53 -2.67 2.92
CA LYS A 17 -12.72 -1.79 3.78
C LYS A 17 -12.07 -0.65 2.99
N GLU A 18 -11.53 -0.93 1.80
CA GLU A 18 -10.95 0.08 0.91
C GLU A 18 -11.97 1.13 0.47
N VAL A 19 -13.15 0.70 0.00
CA VAL A 19 -14.20 1.63 -0.45
C VAL A 19 -14.70 2.50 0.70
N LEU A 20 -14.93 1.91 1.88
CA LEU A 20 -15.37 2.63 3.07
C LEU A 20 -14.29 3.62 3.57
N PHE A 21 -13.01 3.23 3.48
CA PHE A 21 -11.90 4.11 3.81
C PHE A 21 -11.81 5.31 2.86
N LEU A 22 -11.97 5.10 1.56
CA LEU A 22 -12.00 6.18 0.56
C LEU A 22 -13.17 7.15 0.82
N ASP A 23 -14.37 6.65 1.09
CA ASP A 23 -15.52 7.49 1.46
C ASP A 23 -15.21 8.34 2.71
N TRP A 24 -14.69 7.72 3.77
CA TRP A 24 -14.32 8.43 4.99
C TRP A 24 -13.21 9.47 4.77
N MET A 25 -12.19 9.16 3.97
CA MET A 25 -11.14 10.12 3.63
C MET A 25 -11.73 11.34 2.92
N THR A 26 -12.68 11.14 2.01
CA THR A 26 -13.30 12.27 1.29
C THR A 26 -14.27 13.08 2.14
N THR A 27 -14.97 12.46 3.09
CA THR A 27 -16.02 13.11 3.89
C THR A 27 -15.52 13.65 5.24
N ARG A 28 -14.52 13.00 5.85
CA ARG A 28 -14.02 13.31 7.21
C ARG A 28 -12.58 13.80 7.24
N CYS A 29 -11.77 13.51 6.23
CA CYS A 29 -10.37 13.96 6.16
C CYS A 29 -10.00 14.59 4.79
N PRO A 30 -10.81 15.53 4.25
CA PRO A 30 -10.62 16.03 2.87
C PRO A 30 -9.36 16.88 2.65
N GLY A 31 -8.71 17.31 3.74
CA GLY A 31 -7.52 18.17 3.73
C GLY A 31 -6.18 17.44 3.78
N ALA A 32 -6.17 16.10 3.87
CA ALA A 32 -4.93 15.33 3.84
C ALA A 32 -4.23 15.50 2.48
N GLN A 33 -2.95 15.92 2.48
CA GLN A 33 -2.18 16.09 1.24
C GLN A 33 -1.70 14.75 0.68
N PHE A 34 -1.31 13.84 1.57
CA PHE A 34 -0.83 12.50 1.24
C PHE A 34 -1.40 11.49 2.22
N ILE A 35 -1.56 10.26 1.75
CA ILE A 35 -2.12 9.14 2.48
C ILE A 35 -1.19 7.97 2.30
N PHE A 36 -0.76 7.40 3.42
CA PHE A 36 -0.15 6.08 3.45
C PHE A 36 -1.22 5.08 3.91
N LYS A 37 -1.48 4.06 3.11
CA LYS A 37 -2.27 2.88 3.49
C LYS A 37 -1.31 1.69 3.60
N GLY A 38 -1.43 0.90 4.65
CA GLY A 38 -0.66 -0.33 4.81
C GLY A 38 -1.27 -1.24 5.86
N ASP A 39 -0.70 -2.44 5.97
CA ASP A 39 -1.07 -3.45 6.95
C ASP A 39 -0.52 -3.10 8.35
N ASP A 40 -1.00 -3.78 9.39
CA ASP A 40 -0.57 -3.58 10.78
C ASP A 40 0.67 -4.41 11.16
N ASP A 41 1.16 -5.26 10.25
CA ASP A 41 2.34 -6.11 10.41
C ASP A 41 3.53 -5.64 9.57
N VAL A 42 3.59 -4.34 9.23
CA VAL A 42 4.70 -3.75 8.48
C VAL A 42 5.46 -2.70 9.29
N PHE A 43 6.78 -2.67 9.14
CA PHE A 43 7.57 -1.53 9.63
C PHE A 43 7.56 -0.41 8.58
N VAL A 44 7.19 0.79 9.00
CA VAL A 44 7.16 2.00 8.15
C VAL A 44 8.20 3.00 8.63
N ASN A 45 9.16 3.33 7.77
CA ASN A 45 10.10 4.41 8.02
C ASN A 45 9.47 5.75 7.62
N THR A 46 8.70 6.32 8.56
CA THR A 46 7.96 7.56 8.34
C THR A 46 8.88 8.75 8.04
N LEU A 47 10.07 8.81 8.63
CA LEU A 47 11.08 9.84 8.33
C LEU A 47 11.52 9.79 6.86
N ARG A 48 11.73 8.58 6.32
CA ARG A 48 12.09 8.40 4.91
C ARG A 48 10.93 8.77 3.98
N ILE A 49 9.69 8.44 4.35
CA ILE A 49 8.49 8.85 3.59
C ILE A 49 8.37 10.38 3.56
N LEU A 50 8.49 11.05 4.70
CA LEU A 50 8.42 12.52 4.77
C LEU A 50 9.51 13.20 3.93
N ALA A 51 10.74 12.68 3.96
CA ALA A 51 11.83 13.18 3.13
C ALA A 51 11.54 13.03 1.63
N PHE A 52 10.95 11.89 1.22
CA PHE A 52 10.53 11.67 -0.17
C PHE A 52 9.43 12.65 -0.59
N LEU A 53 8.41 12.83 0.24
CA LEU A 53 7.27 13.72 -0.06
C LEU A 53 7.69 15.19 -0.22
N LYS A 54 8.67 15.67 0.56
CA LYS A 54 9.21 17.04 0.44
C LYS A 54 9.80 17.35 -0.95
N GLY A 55 10.26 16.33 -1.67
CA GLY A 55 10.82 16.47 -3.02
C GLY A 55 9.78 16.47 -4.14
N LEU A 56 8.50 16.28 -3.83
CA LEU A 56 7.43 16.20 -4.83
C LEU A 56 6.75 17.56 -5.00
N SER A 57 6.50 17.95 -6.25
CA SER A 57 5.76 19.17 -6.58
C SER A 57 4.98 19.01 -7.88
N GLY A 58 4.03 19.91 -8.10
CA GLY A 58 3.27 20.00 -9.35
C GLY A 58 2.44 18.75 -9.65
N PRO A 59 2.30 18.38 -10.95
CA PRO A 59 1.48 17.25 -11.38
C PRO A 59 1.87 15.92 -10.71
N ARG A 60 3.17 15.70 -10.50
CA ARG A 60 3.67 14.47 -9.87
C ARG A 60 3.19 14.31 -8.43
N ALA A 61 3.12 15.39 -7.66
CA ALA A 61 2.58 15.35 -6.30
C ALA A 61 1.06 15.08 -6.31
N ARG A 62 0.33 15.67 -7.25
CA ARG A 62 -1.13 15.53 -7.38
C ARG A 62 -1.56 14.14 -7.84
N ASP A 63 -0.80 13.51 -8.73
CA ASP A 63 -1.10 12.17 -9.29
C ASP A 63 -0.30 11.05 -8.60
N LEU A 64 0.36 11.34 -7.48
CA LEU A 64 1.19 10.37 -6.78
C LEU A 64 0.39 9.12 -6.41
N PHE A 65 0.86 7.96 -6.86
CA PHE A 65 0.57 6.65 -6.31
C PHE A 65 1.84 5.80 -6.42
N VAL A 66 2.42 5.40 -5.30
CA VAL A 66 3.72 4.75 -5.26
C VAL A 66 3.75 3.57 -4.29
N GLY A 67 4.42 2.49 -4.67
CA GLY A 67 4.54 1.30 -3.82
C GLY A 67 5.40 0.20 -4.44
N ASP A 68 5.25 -1.02 -3.92
CA ASP A 68 5.84 -2.22 -4.51
C ASP A 68 4.97 -2.71 -5.68
N VAL A 69 5.17 -2.11 -6.86
CA VAL A 69 4.33 -2.38 -8.04
C VAL A 69 4.61 -3.75 -8.66
N ILE A 70 3.53 -4.51 -8.82
CA ILE A 70 3.46 -5.80 -9.49
C ILE A 70 2.86 -5.58 -10.88
N THR A 71 3.52 -6.13 -11.90
CA THR A 71 3.09 -6.08 -13.30
C THR A 71 3.03 -7.49 -13.88
N ASN A 72 2.30 -7.67 -14.98
CA ASN A 72 2.15 -8.95 -15.67
C ASN A 72 1.58 -10.10 -14.81
N ALA A 73 0.96 -9.78 -13.67
CA ALA A 73 0.29 -10.73 -12.81
C ALA A 73 -1.10 -11.10 -13.35
N GLY A 74 -1.61 -12.23 -12.88
CA GLY A 74 -2.94 -12.72 -13.17
C GLY A 74 -3.52 -13.52 -11.99
N PRO A 75 -4.79 -13.91 -12.07
CA PRO A 75 -5.46 -14.67 -11.03
C PRO A 75 -4.78 -16.01 -10.77
N ASN A 76 -4.54 -16.32 -9.50
CA ASN A 76 -4.03 -17.63 -9.11
C ASN A 76 -5.16 -18.67 -9.19
N ARG A 77 -4.95 -19.75 -9.94
CA ARG A 77 -5.96 -20.81 -10.15
C ARG A 77 -5.81 -22.00 -9.21
N ASN A 78 -4.82 -21.99 -8.32
CA ASN A 78 -4.65 -23.03 -7.32
C ASN A 78 -5.63 -22.83 -6.16
N LYS A 79 -6.63 -23.72 -6.05
CA LYS A 79 -7.65 -23.69 -4.97
C LYS A 79 -7.08 -23.78 -3.55
N LYS A 80 -5.81 -24.16 -3.39
CA LYS A 80 -5.16 -24.32 -2.07
C LYS A 80 -4.52 -23.04 -1.55
N VAL A 81 -4.44 -21.96 -2.34
CA VAL A 81 -3.81 -20.71 -1.91
C VAL A 81 -4.85 -19.67 -1.50
N LYS A 82 -4.46 -18.78 -0.58
CA LYS A 82 -5.27 -17.66 -0.09
C LYS A 82 -5.83 -16.77 -1.23
N TYR A 83 -5.05 -16.57 -2.28
CA TYR A 83 -5.35 -15.67 -3.40
C TYR A 83 -6.00 -16.39 -4.60
N PHE A 84 -6.65 -17.53 -4.36
CA PHE A 84 -7.37 -18.26 -5.41
C PHE A 84 -8.50 -17.41 -6.00
N ILE A 85 -8.57 -17.34 -7.32
CA ILE A 85 -9.67 -16.71 -8.05
C ILE A 85 -10.15 -17.66 -9.16
N PRO A 86 -11.45 -18.01 -9.21
CA PRO A 86 -12.01 -18.86 -10.25
C PRO A 86 -12.11 -18.11 -11.60
N GLU A 87 -12.10 -18.85 -12.71
CA GLU A 87 -12.26 -18.27 -14.05
C GLU A 87 -13.60 -17.58 -14.25
N SER A 88 -14.66 -18.08 -13.59
CA SER A 88 -15.98 -17.46 -13.60
C SER A 88 -16.02 -16.04 -13.03
N LEU A 89 -15.01 -15.65 -12.24
CA LEU A 89 -14.94 -14.31 -11.64
C LEU A 89 -14.07 -13.35 -12.46
N PHE A 90 -12.95 -13.83 -12.99
CA PHE A 90 -12.03 -12.99 -13.75
C PHE A 90 -11.21 -13.83 -14.72
N VAL A 91 -11.11 -13.36 -15.96
CA VAL A 91 -10.29 -13.94 -17.03
C VAL A 91 -9.33 -12.87 -17.56
N GLY A 92 -8.08 -13.27 -17.85
CA GLY A 92 -7.05 -12.38 -18.36
C GLY A 92 -6.04 -11.94 -17.31
N LYS A 93 -5.34 -10.83 -17.58
CA LYS A 93 -4.29 -10.28 -16.72
C LYS A 93 -4.80 -9.13 -15.86
N TYR A 94 -4.24 -9.01 -14.65
CA TYR A 94 -4.51 -7.88 -13.78
C TYR A 94 -3.92 -6.57 -14.33
N PRO A 95 -4.52 -5.41 -13.99
CA PRO A 95 -3.81 -4.13 -14.10
C PRO A 95 -2.54 -4.13 -13.26
N PRO A 96 -1.55 -3.27 -13.56
CA PRO A 96 -0.52 -2.94 -12.60
C PRO A 96 -1.13 -2.47 -11.26
N TYR A 97 -0.63 -2.99 -10.15
CA TYR A 97 -1.09 -2.65 -8.81
C TYR A 97 0.09 -2.65 -7.82
N ALA A 98 -0.02 -1.93 -6.70
CA ALA A 98 0.95 -2.00 -5.61
C ALA A 98 0.54 -3.08 -4.60
N GLY A 99 1.48 -3.90 -4.12
CA GLY A 99 1.19 -5.04 -3.24
C GLY A 99 0.86 -4.70 -1.78
N GLY A 100 0.27 -5.70 -1.10
CA GLY A 100 -0.52 -5.55 0.14
C GLY A 100 0.15 -5.03 1.40
N GLY A 101 1.48 -4.98 1.49
CA GLY A 101 2.11 -4.40 2.68
C GLY A 101 1.83 -2.89 2.83
N GLY A 102 1.69 -2.18 1.72
CA GLY A 102 1.29 -0.77 1.73
C GLY A 102 1.79 0.07 0.56
N TYR A 103 1.15 1.22 0.39
CA TYR A 103 1.42 2.20 -0.66
C TYR A 103 1.11 3.62 -0.20
N LEU A 104 1.69 4.59 -0.89
CA LEU A 104 1.59 6.01 -0.61
C LEU A 104 0.98 6.73 -1.81
N TYR A 105 0.01 7.59 -1.58
CA TYR A 105 -0.68 8.34 -2.64
C TYR A 105 -1.14 9.71 -2.18
N SER A 106 -1.51 10.58 -3.13
CA SER A 106 -1.98 11.93 -2.82
C SER A 106 -3.45 11.94 -2.37
N GLY A 107 -3.83 12.92 -1.56
CA GLY A 107 -5.23 13.15 -1.19
C GLY A 107 -6.12 13.52 -2.39
N ASP A 108 -5.56 14.21 -3.39
CA ASP A 108 -6.27 14.50 -4.64
C ASP A 108 -6.58 13.25 -5.46
N LEU A 109 -5.65 12.29 -5.48
CA LEU A 109 -5.88 11.00 -6.10
C LEU A 109 -6.89 10.17 -5.28
N ALA A 110 -6.88 10.25 -3.95
CA ALA A 110 -7.86 9.57 -3.11
C ALA A 110 -9.31 9.98 -3.46
N LYS A 111 -9.56 11.27 -3.69
CA LYS A 111 -10.88 11.77 -4.12
C LYS A 111 -11.30 11.19 -5.47
N ARG A 112 -10.36 11.08 -6.42
CA ARG A 112 -10.64 10.45 -7.72
C ARG A 112 -10.83 8.94 -7.61
N LEU A 113 -10.06 8.27 -6.75
CA LEU A 113 -10.22 6.85 -6.46
C LEU A 113 -11.59 6.57 -5.84
N HIS A 114 -12.07 7.41 -4.93
CA HIS A 114 -13.43 7.32 -4.40
C HIS A 114 -14.50 7.43 -5.51
N GLY A 115 -14.35 8.38 -6.44
CA GLY A 115 -15.26 8.45 -7.59
C GLY A 115 -15.17 7.24 -8.52
N ALA A 116 -13.98 6.70 -8.74
CA ALA A 116 -13.77 5.50 -9.55
C ALA A 116 -14.34 4.24 -8.89
N SER A 117 -14.21 4.11 -7.56
CA SER A 117 -14.64 2.92 -6.81
C SER A 117 -16.14 2.67 -6.91
N GLN A 118 -16.94 3.73 -7.05
CA GLN A 118 -18.39 3.65 -7.29
C GLN A 118 -18.76 3.05 -8.66
N HIS A 119 -17.81 2.98 -9.60
CA HIS A 119 -18.02 2.51 -10.98
C HIS A 119 -17.21 1.25 -11.32
N VAL A 120 -16.41 0.74 -10.39
CA VAL A 120 -15.62 -0.48 -10.55
C VAL A 120 -16.23 -1.56 -9.65
N PRO A 121 -16.67 -2.70 -10.21
CA PRO A 121 -17.19 -3.81 -9.43
C PRO A 121 -16.19 -4.27 -8.37
N LEU A 122 -16.67 -4.55 -7.16
CA LEU A 122 -15.83 -5.05 -6.08
C LEU A 122 -15.12 -6.33 -6.50
N TYR A 123 -13.86 -6.46 -6.09
CA TYR A 123 -13.01 -7.59 -6.42
C TYR A 123 -12.40 -8.18 -5.14
N PRO A 124 -12.25 -9.51 -4.96
CA PRO A 124 -11.83 -10.09 -3.68
C PRO A 124 -10.39 -9.80 -3.23
N ILE A 125 -9.58 -9.18 -4.09
CA ILE A 125 -8.20 -8.78 -3.77
C ILE A 125 -8.13 -7.25 -3.85
N ASP A 126 -8.00 -6.60 -2.71
CA ASP A 126 -8.15 -5.14 -2.55
C ASP A 126 -7.06 -4.34 -3.26
N ASP A 127 -5.82 -4.83 -3.28
CA ASP A 127 -4.74 -4.22 -4.04
C ASP A 127 -5.03 -4.23 -5.54
N VAL A 128 -5.52 -5.37 -6.04
CA VAL A 128 -5.89 -5.52 -7.46
C VAL A 128 -7.07 -4.61 -7.77
N TYR A 129 -8.07 -4.53 -6.89
CA TYR A 129 -9.19 -3.61 -7.01
C TYR A 129 -8.73 -2.15 -7.10
N THR A 130 -7.78 -1.76 -6.26
CA THR A 130 -7.18 -0.41 -6.29
C THR A 130 -6.47 -0.17 -7.63
N GLY A 131 -5.76 -1.16 -8.15
CA GLY A 131 -5.20 -1.14 -9.51
C GLY A 131 -6.26 -1.03 -10.62
N MET A 132 -7.42 -1.66 -10.46
CA MET A 132 -8.56 -1.52 -11.38
C MET A 132 -9.12 -0.09 -11.36
N CYS A 133 -9.22 0.52 -10.17
CA CYS A 133 -9.63 1.92 -10.01
C CYS A 133 -8.63 2.89 -10.66
N LEU A 134 -7.33 2.68 -10.46
CA LEU A 134 -6.28 3.46 -11.15
C LEU A 134 -6.40 3.35 -12.67
N ARG A 135 -6.56 2.13 -13.19
CA ARG A 135 -6.77 1.90 -14.64
C ARG A 135 -8.00 2.64 -15.16
N LYS A 136 -9.11 2.65 -14.40
CA LYS A 136 -10.33 3.38 -14.78
C LYS A 136 -10.09 4.89 -14.91
N LEU A 137 -9.17 5.43 -14.11
CA LEU A 137 -8.74 6.84 -14.18
C LEU A 137 -7.69 7.11 -15.28
N GLY A 138 -7.27 6.10 -16.04
CA GLY A 138 -6.17 6.23 -16.99
C GLY A 138 -4.79 6.38 -16.34
N LEU A 139 -4.66 5.99 -15.06
CA LEU A 139 -3.44 6.09 -14.27
C LEU A 139 -2.87 4.69 -13.97
N GLY A 140 -1.62 4.67 -13.52
CA GLY A 140 -0.95 3.47 -13.02
C GLY A 140 -0.02 3.82 -11.86
N PRO A 141 0.25 2.86 -10.96
CA PRO A 141 1.13 3.09 -9.82
C PRO A 141 2.62 3.14 -10.24
N GLU A 142 3.41 3.96 -9.55
CA GLU A 142 4.87 4.08 -9.72
C GLU A 142 5.60 3.08 -8.80
N LYS A 143 6.56 2.33 -9.36
CA LYS A 143 7.41 1.42 -8.57
C LYS A 143 8.42 2.21 -7.75
N HIS A 144 8.54 1.92 -6.46
CA HIS A 144 9.60 2.48 -5.63
C HIS A 144 10.36 1.41 -4.84
N LYS A 145 11.68 1.38 -5.00
CA LYS A 145 12.58 0.34 -4.43
C LYS A 145 12.59 0.28 -2.90
N GLY A 146 12.16 1.36 -2.24
CA GLY A 146 12.05 1.44 -0.79
C GLY A 146 10.85 0.70 -0.20
N PHE A 147 9.88 0.27 -1.01
CA PHE A 147 8.82 -0.62 -0.56
C PHE A 147 9.27 -2.07 -0.74
N LYS A 148 9.31 -2.82 0.36
CA LYS A 148 9.71 -4.23 0.39
C LYS A 148 8.56 -5.08 0.94
N THR A 149 7.60 -5.43 0.10
CA THR A 149 6.46 -6.26 0.54
C THR A 149 6.82 -7.75 0.66
N PHE A 150 7.97 -8.14 0.11
CA PHE A 150 8.53 -9.51 0.18
C PHE A 150 9.80 -9.58 1.05
N ASP A 151 9.87 -8.74 2.07
CA ASP A 151 10.99 -8.62 3.01
C ASP A 151 12.34 -8.24 2.36
N ILE A 152 13.37 -8.14 3.19
CA ILE A 152 14.79 -8.10 2.84
C ILE A 152 15.43 -9.47 3.11
N GLU A 153 16.62 -9.71 2.55
CA GLU A 153 17.35 -10.95 2.81
C GLU A 153 17.61 -11.14 4.31
N GLU A 154 17.48 -12.39 4.78
CA GLU A 154 17.56 -12.75 6.21
C GLU A 154 18.85 -12.25 6.87
N LYS A 155 19.99 -12.39 6.17
CA LYS A 155 21.32 -11.95 6.65
C LYS A 155 21.39 -10.45 6.99
N TYR A 156 20.50 -9.63 6.40
CA TYR A 156 20.45 -8.19 6.63
C TYR A 156 19.42 -7.78 7.70
N ARG A 157 18.57 -8.70 8.20
CA ARG A 157 17.49 -8.36 9.13
C ARG A 157 17.97 -7.79 10.47
N LYS A 158 19.18 -8.14 10.91
CA LYS A 158 19.81 -7.62 12.13
C LYS A 158 20.70 -6.39 11.89
N ASN A 159 20.79 -5.90 10.65
CA ASN A 159 21.60 -4.73 10.30
C ASN A 159 20.69 -3.48 10.22
N PRO A 160 20.83 -2.50 11.13
CA PRO A 160 20.08 -1.24 11.08
C PRO A 160 20.15 -0.51 9.73
N CYS A 161 21.31 -0.56 9.08
CA CYS A 161 21.55 0.14 7.82
C CYS A 161 20.74 -0.41 6.66
N ALA A 162 20.32 -1.68 6.72
CA ALA A 162 19.43 -2.26 5.73
C ALA A 162 18.04 -1.59 5.72
N TYR A 163 17.63 -0.99 6.84
CA TYR A 163 16.32 -0.34 7.00
C TYR A 163 16.36 1.17 6.71
N LYS A 164 17.53 1.81 6.79
CA LYS A 164 17.69 3.27 6.66
C LYS A 164 17.14 3.82 5.34
N GLY A 165 17.35 3.08 4.24
CA GLY A 165 16.89 3.47 2.90
C GLY A 165 15.47 3.02 2.54
N LEU A 166 14.86 2.15 3.36
CA LEU A 166 13.53 1.60 3.10
C LEU A 166 12.46 2.59 3.54
N MET A 167 11.31 2.54 2.86
CA MET A 167 10.08 3.20 3.28
C MET A 167 9.20 2.22 4.05
N LEU A 168 9.15 0.97 3.60
CA LEU A 168 8.33 -0.07 4.18
C LEU A 168 9.00 -1.43 4.04
N VAL A 169 8.86 -2.28 5.06
CA VAL A 169 9.22 -3.70 4.98
C VAL A 169 8.16 -4.56 5.66
N HIS A 170 7.70 -5.59 4.96
CA HIS A 170 6.76 -6.59 5.43
C HIS A 170 7.48 -7.96 5.60
N SER A 171 7.18 -8.78 6.61
CA SER A 171 6.38 -8.47 7.80
C SER A 171 7.29 -8.26 9.01
N ARG A 172 6.82 -7.56 10.05
CA ARG A 172 7.51 -7.37 11.32
C ARG A 172 6.54 -7.55 12.46
N THR A 173 7.00 -8.19 13.53
CA THR A 173 6.29 -8.24 14.82
C THR A 173 6.36 -6.88 15.52
N PRO A 174 5.47 -6.60 16.49
CA PRO A 174 5.52 -5.36 17.26
C PRO A 174 6.88 -5.08 17.91
N GLN A 175 7.55 -6.11 18.44
CA GLN A 175 8.86 -6.00 19.07
C GLN A 175 9.95 -5.64 18.04
N GLU A 176 9.91 -6.25 16.86
CA GLU A 176 10.84 -5.91 15.78
C GLU A 176 10.62 -4.48 15.29
N MET A 177 9.36 -4.03 15.17
CA MET A 177 9.07 -2.65 14.78
C MET A 177 9.67 -1.63 15.77
N ILE A 178 9.49 -1.86 17.08
CA ILE A 178 10.08 -1.03 18.13
C ILE A 178 11.61 -1.06 18.06
N GLN A 179 12.19 -2.25 17.84
CA GLN A 179 13.64 -2.42 17.76
C GLN A 179 14.23 -1.67 16.57
N ILE A 180 13.64 -1.81 15.39
CA ILE A 180 14.08 -1.12 14.17
C ILE A 180 13.92 0.39 14.33
N TRP A 181 12.80 0.85 14.90
CA TRP A 181 12.60 2.27 15.20
C TRP A 181 13.68 2.82 16.12
N THR A 182 14.00 2.08 17.20
CA THR A 182 15.06 2.47 18.14
C THR A 182 16.41 2.58 17.44
N TRP A 183 16.76 1.62 16.59
CA TRP A 183 18.02 1.68 15.83
C TRP A 183 18.09 2.91 14.91
N LEU A 184 17.02 3.19 14.16
CA LEU A 184 17.02 4.28 13.18
C LEU A 184 17.01 5.67 13.83
N ASN A 185 16.64 5.77 15.11
CA ASN A 185 16.67 7.02 15.87
C ASN A 185 17.94 7.17 16.74
N ASP A 186 18.86 6.20 16.72
CA ASP A 186 20.14 6.33 17.41
C ASP A 186 21.03 7.36 16.69
N PRO A 187 21.42 8.48 17.33
CA PRO A 187 22.28 9.49 16.71
C PRO A 187 23.68 8.96 16.36
N ASN A 188 24.11 7.86 16.98
CA ASN A 188 25.40 7.23 16.71
C ASN A 188 25.34 6.22 15.55
N LEU A 189 24.17 5.99 14.94
CA LEU A 189 24.05 5.06 13.82
C LEU A 189 24.78 5.60 12.58
N THR A 190 25.95 5.02 12.30
CA THR A 190 26.70 5.25 11.05
C THR A 190 26.48 4.11 10.08
N CYS A 191 26.04 4.44 8.87
CA CYS A 191 25.95 3.52 7.75
C CYS A 191 26.94 3.98 6.69
N GLN A 192 27.96 3.15 6.44
CA GLN A 192 28.94 3.36 5.37
C GLN A 192 28.34 2.99 4.01
#